data_AF-A0A0L0MYT8-F1
#
_entry.id   AF-A0A0L0MYT8-F1
#
_cell.length_a   1.000
_cell.length_b   1.000
_cell.length_c   1.000
_cell.angle_alpha   90.00
_cell.angle_beta   90.00
_cell.angle_gamma   90.00
#
_symmetry.space_group_name_H-M   'P 1'
#
loop_
_entity.id
_entity.type
_entity.pdbx_description
1 polymer ?
#
loop_
_entity_poly.entity_id
_entity_poly.type
_entity_poly.pdbx_seq_one_letter_code
_entity_poly.pdbx_strand_id
1 'polypeptide(L)'
;MPATQTVFGLAQTINSASYNITRALDNVAKLGSLDCIKIALAELKNLHAGQSMDLYWTCNLVCPQIEMHLKSLDDKTGGLFRLLFRLMEVLSPSERRPNLLSLTILLVEQSIVLRNILSQRRVNGKSSPEHMRLILQLMERSGSLNYTIAALRKLQTEIDMEVKAFEIESGTQNSLLREMLCVLYV
;
A
#
# COMPACT_ATOMS: atom_id res chain seq x y z
N MET A 1 5.24 11.14 17.85
CA MET A 1 5.18 12.53 17.34
C MET A 1 3.73 12.92 17.14
N PRO A 2 3.32 14.18 17.41
CA PRO A 2 1.95 14.64 17.15
C PRO A 2 1.64 14.65 15.65
N ALA A 3 0.38 14.45 15.26
CA ALA A 3 -0.03 14.53 13.86
C ALA A 3 0.10 15.98 13.35
N THR A 4 0.54 16.20 12.11
CA THR A 4 0.77 17.53 11.53
C THR A 4 -0.43 18.48 11.71
N GLN A 5 -1.66 17.98 11.50
CA GLN A 5 -2.90 18.74 11.68
C GLN A 5 -3.18 19.18 13.13
N THR A 6 -2.62 18.50 14.13
CA THR A 6 -2.72 18.91 15.54
C THR A 6 -1.75 20.04 15.88
N VAL A 7 -0.73 20.27 15.06
CA VAL A 7 0.27 21.34 15.24
C VAL A 7 -0.07 22.55 14.37
N PHE A 8 -0.40 22.34 13.09
CA PHE A 8 -0.58 23.40 12.09
C PHE A 8 -2.04 23.64 11.69
N GLY A 9 -2.98 22.84 12.21
CA GLY A 9 -4.38 22.89 11.83
C GLY A 9 -4.70 22.20 10.50
N LEU A 10 -5.98 21.91 10.30
CA LEU A 10 -6.48 21.14 9.15
C LEU A 10 -6.22 21.85 7.82
N ALA A 11 -6.57 23.14 7.73
CA ALA A 11 -6.47 23.91 6.50
C ALA A 11 -5.02 23.99 5.98
N GLN A 12 -4.06 24.30 6.85
CA GLN A 12 -2.65 24.40 6.46
C GLN A 12 -2.07 23.04 6.08
N THR A 13 -2.47 21.98 6.78
CA THR A 13 -2.03 20.61 6.48
C THR A 13 -2.51 20.17 5.11
N ILE A 14 -3.78 20.40 4.77
CA ILE A 14 -4.35 20.06 3.45
C ILE A 14 -3.67 20.87 2.36
N ASN A 15 -3.56 22.19 2.51
CA ASN A 15 -2.93 23.04 1.50
C ASN A 15 -1.47 22.63 1.24
N SER A 16 -0.71 22.40 2.31
CA SER A 16 0.69 21.97 2.23
C SER A 16 0.83 20.60 1.57
N ALA A 17 -0.06 19.65 1.88
CA ALA A 17 -0.05 18.34 1.26
C ALA A 17 -0.33 18.43 -0.25
N SER A 18 -1.37 19.17 -0.65
CA SER A 18 -1.72 19.39 -2.06
C SER A 18 -0.58 20.06 -2.82
N TYR A 19 0.06 21.08 -2.24
CA TYR A 19 1.22 21.73 -2.85
C TYR A 19 2.39 20.75 -3.06
N ASN A 20 2.68 19.89 -2.09
CA ASN A 20 3.76 18.92 -2.21
C ASN A 20 3.47 17.85 -3.27
N ILE A 21 2.21 17.46 -3.48
CA ILE A 21 1.82 16.56 -4.59
C ILE A 21 2.08 17.25 -5.94
N THR A 22 1.66 18.51 -6.10
CA THR A 22 1.93 19.27 -7.33
C THR A 22 3.43 19.44 -7.57
N ARG A 23 4.20 19.76 -6.53
CA ARG A 23 5.65 19.87 -6.62
C ARG A 23 6.33 18.55 -6.98
N ALA A 24 5.80 17.41 -6.51
CA ALA A 24 6.30 16.10 -6.91
C ALA A 24 6.06 15.85 -8.41
N LEU A 25 4.90 16.23 -8.94
CA LEU A 25 4.62 16.17 -10.38
C LEU A 25 5.55 17.07 -11.19
N ASP A 26 5.86 18.28 -10.71
CA ASP A 26 6.85 19.16 -11.35
C ASP A 26 8.23 18.50 -11.41
N ASN A 27 8.62 17.75 -10.38
CA ASN A 27 9.88 17.00 -10.39
C ASN A 27 9.85 15.84 -11.36
N VAL A 28 8.72 15.13 -11.49
CA VAL A 28 8.55 14.09 -12.52
C VAL A 28 8.64 14.69 -13.92
N ALA A 29 8.08 15.89 -14.14
CA ALA A 29 8.16 16.58 -15.43
C ALA A 29 9.60 16.91 -15.85
N LYS A 30 10.49 17.19 -14.89
CA LYS A 30 11.92 17.42 -15.15
C LYS A 30 12.68 16.19 -15.65
N LEU A 31 12.11 14.99 -15.53
CA LEU A 31 12.71 13.76 -16.05
C LEU A 31 12.69 13.68 -17.59
N GLY A 32 12.06 14.65 -18.27
CA GLY A 32 12.21 14.86 -19.71
C GLY A 32 11.38 13.92 -20.60
N SER A 33 10.51 13.09 -20.02
CA SER A 33 9.63 12.18 -20.76
C SER A 33 8.15 12.42 -20.42
N LEU A 34 7.33 12.60 -21.46
CA LEU A 34 5.88 12.74 -21.31
C LEU A 34 5.26 11.47 -20.68
N ASP A 35 5.86 10.31 -20.91
CA ASP A 35 5.36 9.05 -20.38
C ASP A 35 5.55 8.96 -18.86
N CYS A 36 6.60 9.57 -18.30
CA CYS A 36 6.78 9.69 -16.85
C CYS A 36 5.62 10.46 -16.20
N ILE A 37 5.18 11.56 -16.81
CA ILE A 37 4.04 12.35 -16.33
C ILE A 37 2.75 11.54 -16.44
N LYS A 38 2.51 10.86 -17.56
CA LYS A 38 1.32 10.00 -17.74
C LYS A 38 1.26 8.90 -16.69
N ILE A 39 2.38 8.24 -16.40
CA ILE A 39 2.48 7.21 -15.37
C ILE A 39 2.14 7.81 -14.00
N ALA A 40 2.79 8.92 -13.61
CA ALA A 40 2.54 9.56 -12.33
C ALA A 40 1.08 9.98 -12.15
N LEU A 41 0.47 10.57 -13.17
CA LEU A 41 -0.95 10.94 -13.15
C LEU A 41 -1.87 9.73 -13.07
N ALA A 42 -1.56 8.64 -13.77
CA ALA A 42 -2.34 7.41 -13.70
C ALA A 42 -2.29 6.80 -12.28
N GLU A 43 -1.10 6.72 -11.67
CA GLU A 43 -0.97 6.15 -10.33
C GLU A 43 -1.56 7.06 -9.24
N LEU A 44 -1.47 8.39 -9.37
CA LEU A 44 -2.17 9.31 -8.47
C LEU A 44 -3.70 9.18 -8.56
N LYS A 45 -4.25 8.94 -9.76
CA LYS A 45 -5.69 8.69 -9.92
C LYS A 45 -6.12 7.40 -9.21
N ASN A 46 -5.33 6.33 -9.36
CA ASN A 46 -5.58 5.07 -8.65
C ASN A 46 -5.52 5.29 -7.13
N LEU A 47 -4.47 5.96 -6.64
CA LEU A 47 -4.31 6.30 -5.22
C LEU A 47 -5.54 7.02 -4.66
N HIS A 48 -6.05 8.03 -5.37
CA HIS A 48 -7.26 8.73 -4.97
C HIS A 48 -8.50 7.84 -5.01
N ALA A 49 -8.66 6.99 -6.03
CA ALA A 49 -9.79 6.06 -6.11
C ALA A 49 -9.80 5.05 -4.96
N GLY A 50 -8.65 4.43 -4.65
CA GLY A 50 -8.49 3.54 -3.49
C GLY A 50 -8.77 4.27 -2.17
N GLN A 51 -8.23 5.49 -2.00
CA GLN A 51 -8.51 6.30 -0.81
C GLN A 51 -10.00 6.67 -0.68
N SER A 52 -10.68 6.95 -1.79
CA SER A 52 -12.12 7.21 -1.81
C SER A 52 -12.92 5.99 -1.37
N MET A 53 -12.53 4.78 -1.80
CA MET A 53 -13.19 3.54 -1.36
C MET A 53 -13.00 3.29 0.14
N ASP A 54 -11.79 3.50 0.67
CA ASP A 54 -11.53 3.38 2.11
C ASP A 54 -12.35 4.38 2.93
N LEU A 55 -12.45 5.62 2.49
CA LEU A 55 -13.29 6.64 3.11
C LEU A 55 -14.76 6.25 3.02
N TYR A 56 -15.22 5.74 1.87
CA TYR A 56 -16.59 5.27 1.70
C TYR A 56 -16.93 4.13 2.67
N TRP A 57 -16.10 3.09 2.73
CA TRP A 57 -16.30 1.95 3.64
C TRP A 57 -16.30 2.39 5.09
N THR A 58 -15.36 3.25 5.48
CA THR A 58 -15.26 3.78 6.84
C THR A 58 -16.47 4.64 7.21
N CYS A 59 -16.85 5.59 6.34
CA CYS A 59 -17.96 6.51 6.59
C CYS A 59 -19.30 5.78 6.58
N ASN A 60 -19.48 4.75 5.75
CA ASN A 60 -20.75 4.02 5.64
C ASN A 60 -20.79 2.74 6.48
N LEU A 61 -19.73 2.45 7.25
CA LEU A 61 -19.60 1.23 8.06
C LEU A 61 -19.78 -0.05 7.23
N VAL A 62 -19.37 0.00 5.96
CA VAL A 62 -19.41 -1.13 5.03
C VAL A 62 -18.09 -1.86 5.14
N CYS A 63 -18.15 -3.16 5.40
CA CYS A 63 -16.95 -3.99 5.29
C CYS A 63 -16.82 -4.53 3.86
N PRO A 64 -15.69 -4.23 3.18
CA PRO A 64 -15.45 -4.72 1.83
C PRO A 64 -15.34 -6.25 1.80
N GLN A 65 -15.62 -6.83 0.63
CA GLN A 65 -15.14 -8.17 0.31
C GLN A 65 -13.61 -8.15 0.21
N ILE A 66 -12.99 -9.32 0.37
CA ILE A 66 -11.53 -9.48 0.39
C ILE A 66 -10.93 -8.85 -0.86
N GLU A 67 -11.46 -9.21 -2.02
CA GLU A 67 -10.99 -8.81 -3.33
C GLU A 67 -11.04 -7.29 -3.51
N MET A 68 -12.11 -6.66 -3.04
CA MET A 68 -12.24 -5.20 -3.08
C MET A 68 -11.25 -4.52 -2.13
N HIS A 69 -11.04 -5.08 -0.94
CA HIS A 69 -10.07 -4.54 0.03
C HIS A 69 -8.65 -4.59 -0.55
N LEU A 70 -8.28 -5.75 -1.10
CA LEU A 70 -6.99 -5.95 -1.75
C LEU A 70 -6.81 -4.99 -2.93
N LYS A 71 -7.85 -4.75 -3.72
CA LYS A 71 -7.78 -3.78 -4.81
C LYS A 71 -7.54 -2.35 -4.31
N SER A 72 -8.24 -1.91 -3.26
CA SER A 72 -8.01 -0.58 -2.66
C SER A 72 -6.59 -0.44 -2.11
N LEU A 73 -6.07 -1.49 -1.48
CA LEU A 73 -4.69 -1.51 -1.00
C LEU A 73 -3.68 -1.46 -2.16
N ASP A 74 -3.95 -2.15 -3.27
CA ASP A 74 -3.12 -2.15 -4.48
C ASP A 74 -3.13 -0.78 -5.15
N ASP A 75 -4.27 -0.10 -5.17
CA ASP A 75 -4.37 1.25 -5.72
C ASP A 75 -3.63 2.30 -4.86
N LYS A 76 -3.45 2.04 -3.56
CA LYS A 76 -2.74 2.95 -2.65
C LYS A 76 -1.28 2.59 -2.43
N THR A 77 -1.02 1.52 -1.69
CA THR A 77 0.35 1.12 -1.32
C THR A 77 1.06 0.49 -2.51
N GLY A 78 0.38 -0.44 -3.21
CA GLY A 78 0.89 -1.05 -4.45
C GLY A 78 1.16 0.00 -5.53
N GLY A 79 0.29 1.01 -5.63
CA GLY A 79 0.39 2.10 -6.60
C GLY A 79 1.64 2.95 -6.47
N LEU A 80 2.15 3.14 -5.25
CA LEU A 80 3.43 3.86 -5.04
C LEU A 80 4.64 3.03 -5.50
N PHE A 81 4.65 1.73 -5.22
CA PHE A 81 5.69 0.83 -5.74
C PHE A 81 5.62 0.72 -7.26
N ARG A 82 4.41 0.58 -7.82
CA ARG A 82 4.16 0.51 -9.26
C ARG A 82 4.55 1.80 -9.97
N LEU A 83 4.27 2.96 -9.36
CA LEU A 83 4.77 4.25 -9.83
C LEU A 83 6.29 4.26 -9.94
N LEU A 84 6.97 3.89 -8.85
CA LEU A 84 8.43 3.85 -8.80
C LEU A 84 9.01 2.91 -9.88
N PHE A 85 8.50 1.68 -10.00
CA PHE A 85 8.99 0.71 -10.99
C PHE A 85 8.74 1.16 -12.42
N ARG A 86 7.55 1.66 -12.74
CA ARG A 86 7.23 2.13 -14.10
C ARG A 86 8.05 3.36 -14.49
N LEU A 87 8.38 4.25 -13.54
CA LEU A 87 9.30 5.35 -13.81
C LEU A 87 10.74 4.85 -14.06
N MET A 88 11.22 3.90 -13.25
CA MET A 88 12.54 3.29 -13.45
C MET A 88 12.63 2.56 -14.80
N GLU A 89 11.57 1.87 -15.22
CA GLU A 89 11.50 1.16 -16.50
C GLU A 89 11.59 2.12 -17.70
N VAL A 90 10.85 3.23 -17.68
CA VAL A 90 10.86 4.22 -18.77
C VAL A 90 12.19 4.97 -18.87
N LEU A 91 12.86 5.19 -17.74
CA LEU A 91 14.14 5.89 -17.69
C LEU A 91 15.35 4.97 -17.87
N SER A 92 15.15 3.65 -17.84
CA SER A 92 16.21 2.68 -18.00
C SER A 92 16.70 2.66 -19.45
N PRO A 93 18.03 2.76 -19.69
CA PRO A 93 18.59 2.57 -21.02
C PRO A 93 18.63 1.09 -21.45
N SER A 94 18.24 0.16 -20.57
CA SER A 94 18.26 -1.28 -20.85
C SER A 94 17.10 -1.72 -21.74
N GLU A 95 17.39 -2.52 -22.76
CA GLU A 95 16.37 -3.20 -23.58
C GLU A 95 15.68 -4.36 -22.83
N ARG A 96 16.31 -4.86 -21.73
CA ARG A 96 15.69 -5.86 -20.85
C ARG A 96 14.74 -5.20 -19.88
N ARG A 97 13.45 -5.51 -20.02
CA ARG A 97 12.35 -5.04 -19.18
C ARG A 97 11.71 -6.22 -18.46
N PRO A 98 12.26 -6.65 -17.31
CA PRO A 98 11.62 -7.68 -16.50
C PRO A 98 10.25 -7.16 -16.01
N ASN A 99 9.23 -8.02 -16.05
CA ASN A 99 7.87 -7.65 -15.69
C ASN A 99 7.72 -7.49 -14.16
N LEU A 100 7.91 -6.26 -13.66
CA LEU A 100 7.83 -5.91 -12.23
C LEU A 100 6.39 -5.77 -11.70
N LEU A 101 5.37 -5.99 -12.55
CA LEU A 101 3.96 -5.88 -12.13
C LEU A 101 3.57 -7.02 -11.17
N SER A 102 4.17 -8.21 -11.30
CA SER A 102 3.94 -9.33 -10.41
C SER A 102 4.34 -9.02 -8.96
N LEU A 103 5.50 -8.38 -8.76
CA LEU A 103 6.02 -8.00 -7.45
C LEU A 103 5.16 -6.93 -6.75
N THR A 104 4.49 -6.06 -7.51
CA THR A 104 3.69 -4.97 -6.94
C THR A 104 2.35 -5.43 -6.41
N ILE A 105 1.73 -6.41 -7.06
CA ILE A 105 0.45 -7.01 -6.63
C ILE A 105 0.65 -7.84 -5.35
N LEU A 106 1.80 -8.52 -5.23
CA LEU A 106 2.10 -9.42 -4.11
C LEU A 106 2.47 -8.70 -2.82
N LEU A 107 2.85 -7.43 -2.80
CA LEU A 107 3.27 -6.76 -1.54
C LEU A 107 2.11 -6.33 -0.63
N VAL A 108 0.86 -6.63 -0.99
CA VAL A 108 -0.31 -5.85 -0.56
C VAL A 108 -1.36 -6.66 0.22
N GLU A 109 -1.32 -7.99 0.18
CA GLU A 109 -2.35 -8.82 0.80
C GLU A 109 -2.31 -8.80 2.33
N GLN A 110 -3.33 -8.25 3.03
CA GLN A 110 -3.72 -8.66 4.40
C GLN A 110 -5.19 -8.34 4.85
N SER A 111 -5.85 -9.43 5.32
CA SER A 111 -6.89 -9.73 6.34
C SER A 111 -8.11 -8.83 6.74
N ILE A 112 -9.23 -9.49 7.10
CA ILE A 112 -10.66 -9.06 6.95
C ILE A 112 -11.51 -8.99 8.24
N VAL A 113 -10.97 -9.09 9.46
CA VAL A 113 -11.84 -9.26 10.67
C VAL A 113 -12.36 -7.94 11.29
N LEU A 114 -12.59 -6.91 10.47
CA LEU A 114 -12.99 -5.57 10.93
C LEU A 114 -14.52 -5.32 10.97
N ARG A 115 -15.36 -6.30 10.58
CA ARG A 115 -16.83 -6.14 10.37
C ARG A 115 -17.62 -5.60 11.56
N ASN A 116 -17.47 -6.20 12.74
CA ASN A 116 -18.32 -5.86 13.90
C ASN A 116 -17.76 -4.72 14.75
N ILE A 117 -16.50 -4.36 14.53
CA ILE A 117 -15.73 -3.48 15.42
C ILE A 117 -15.65 -2.07 14.85
N LEU A 118 -15.47 -1.92 13.53
CA LEU A 118 -15.48 -0.61 12.88
C LEU A 118 -16.86 0.08 13.00
N SER A 119 -17.95 -0.70 13.03
CA SER A 119 -19.31 -0.19 13.24
C SER A 119 -19.47 0.56 14.58
N GLN A 120 -18.74 0.15 15.62
CA GLN A 120 -18.77 0.80 16.93
C GLN A 120 -17.88 2.05 17.05
N ARG A 121 -16.92 2.26 16.14
CA ARG A 121 -16.00 3.42 16.17
C ARG A 121 -16.70 4.77 15.92
N ARG A 122 -17.83 4.77 15.20
CA ARG A 122 -18.59 5.98 14.85
C ARG A 122 -19.50 6.46 15.99
N VAL A 123 -19.96 5.56 16.85
CA VAL A 123 -20.90 5.90 17.95
C VAL A 123 -20.17 6.55 19.14
N ASN A 124 -18.95 6.12 19.45
CA ASN A 124 -18.28 6.52 20.70
C ASN A 124 -17.05 7.43 20.57
N GLY A 125 -16.60 7.76 19.35
CA GLY A 125 -15.47 8.70 19.17
C GLY A 125 -14.22 8.30 19.95
N LYS A 126 -13.41 7.40 19.36
CA LYS A 126 -12.27 6.64 19.93
C LYS A 126 -12.71 5.38 20.68
N SER A 127 -12.11 4.26 20.30
CA SER A 127 -12.23 2.99 21.03
C SER A 127 -11.43 3.06 22.32
N SER A 128 -12.06 2.77 23.46
CA SER A 128 -11.33 2.67 24.73
C SER A 128 -10.30 1.53 24.68
N PRO A 129 -9.23 1.59 25.50
CA PRO A 129 -8.23 0.52 25.57
C PRO A 129 -8.84 -0.85 25.89
N GLU A 130 -9.92 -0.90 26.67
CA GLU A 130 -10.63 -2.13 27.03
C GLU A 130 -11.35 -2.73 25.82
N HIS A 131 -11.99 -1.90 24.99
CA HIS A 131 -12.57 -2.37 23.73
C HIS A 131 -11.47 -2.91 22.81
N MET A 132 -10.31 -2.25 22.73
CA MET A 132 -9.18 -2.72 21.92
C MET A 132 -8.63 -4.08 22.41
N ARG A 133 -8.55 -4.30 23.73
CA ARG A 133 -8.17 -5.61 24.29
C ARG A 133 -9.18 -6.70 23.95
N LEU A 134 -10.48 -6.39 24.06
CA LEU A 134 -11.53 -7.34 23.71
C LEU A 134 -11.48 -7.72 22.23
N ILE A 135 -11.20 -6.75 21.36
CA ILE A 135 -10.99 -6.97 19.93
C ILE A 135 -9.86 -7.98 19.68
N LEU A 136 -8.71 -7.76 20.31
CA LEU A 136 -7.55 -8.64 20.15
C LEU A 136 -7.86 -10.07 20.63
N GLN A 137 -8.55 -10.22 21.77
CA GLN A 137 -8.94 -11.53 22.28
C GLN A 137 -9.91 -12.27 21.35
N LEU A 138 -10.84 -11.55 20.70
CA LEU A 138 -11.76 -12.15 19.72
C LEU A 138 -11.03 -12.55 18.43
N MET A 139 -10.04 -11.76 18.00
CA MET A 139 -9.18 -12.09 16.85
C MET A 139 -8.31 -13.33 17.14
N GLU A 140 -7.75 -13.45 18.34
CA GLU A 140 -7.01 -14.64 18.76
C GLU A 140 -7.91 -15.88 18.80
N ARG A 141 -9.09 -15.77 19.43
CA ARG A 141 -10.05 -16.88 19.54
C ARG A 141 -10.62 -17.34 18.20
N SER A 142 -10.80 -16.43 17.25
CA SER A 142 -11.28 -16.78 15.91
C SER A 142 -10.20 -17.40 15.01
N GLY A 143 -8.93 -17.43 15.48
CA GLY A 143 -7.80 -17.89 14.67
C GLY A 143 -7.46 -16.95 13.51
N SER A 144 -8.09 -15.77 13.43
CA SER A 144 -7.91 -14.85 12.29
C SER A 144 -6.48 -14.34 12.18
N LEU A 145 -5.77 -14.22 13.30
CA LEU A 145 -4.37 -13.84 13.31
C LEU A 145 -3.47 -14.93 12.70
N ASN A 146 -3.77 -16.21 12.99
CA ASN A 146 -3.05 -17.33 12.38
C ASN A 146 -3.31 -17.42 10.88
N TYR A 147 -4.55 -17.15 10.44
CA TYR A 147 -4.88 -17.03 9.02
C TYR A 147 -4.07 -15.92 8.33
N THR A 148 -4.00 -14.74 8.96
CA THR A 148 -3.23 -13.57 8.51
C THR A 148 -1.74 -13.91 8.38
N ILE A 149 -1.15 -14.55 9.40
CA ILE A 149 0.26 -14.98 9.39
C ILE A 149 0.52 -16.04 8.31
N ALA A 150 -0.39 -17.01 8.14
CA ALA A 150 -0.26 -18.02 7.09
C ALA A 150 -0.31 -17.41 5.69
N ALA A 151 -1.21 -16.44 5.47
CA ALA A 151 -1.28 -15.68 4.22
C ALA A 151 0.00 -14.87 4.00
N LEU A 152 0.51 -14.16 5.02
CA LEU A 152 1.79 -13.44 4.94
C LEU A 152 2.94 -14.35 4.52
N ARG A 153 3.07 -15.53 5.14
CA ARG A 153 4.16 -16.48 4.82
C ARG A 153 4.06 -17.04 3.40
N LYS A 154 2.85 -17.33 2.94
CA LYS A 154 2.61 -17.73 1.55
C LYS A 154 3.06 -16.62 0.60
N LEU A 155 2.68 -15.38 0.88
CA LEU A 155 3.03 -14.21 0.10
C LEU A 155 4.54 -13.95 0.06
N GLN A 156 5.22 -14.09 1.20
CA GLN A 156 6.68 -13.99 1.29
C GLN A 156 7.36 -15.04 0.41
N THR A 157 6.84 -16.28 0.40
CA THR A 157 7.34 -17.35 -0.47
C THR A 157 7.16 -17.01 -1.95
N GLU A 158 6.00 -16.45 -2.33
CA GLU A 158 5.72 -16.00 -3.70
C GLU A 158 6.64 -14.85 -4.12
N ILE A 159 6.84 -13.86 -3.25
CA ILE A 159 7.79 -12.76 -3.49
C ILE A 159 9.22 -13.31 -3.67
N ASP A 160 9.65 -14.24 -2.82
CA ASP A 160 10.98 -14.85 -2.92
C ASP A 160 11.19 -15.61 -4.23
N MET A 161 10.15 -16.30 -4.72
CA MET A 161 10.18 -16.97 -6.02
C MET A 161 10.30 -15.96 -7.17
N GLU A 162 9.53 -14.87 -7.12
CA GLU A 162 9.55 -13.83 -8.15
C GLU A 162 10.90 -13.08 -8.17
N VAL A 163 11.47 -12.76 -6.99
CA VAL A 163 12.81 -12.17 -6.89
C VAL A 163 13.88 -13.13 -7.43
N LYS A 164 13.79 -14.42 -7.13
CA LYS A 164 14.71 -15.42 -7.71
C LYS A 164 14.59 -15.48 -9.23
N ALA A 165 13.37 -15.50 -9.76
CA ALA A 165 13.15 -15.49 -11.21
C ALA A 165 13.76 -14.23 -11.85
N PHE A 166 13.56 -13.07 -11.22
CA PHE A 166 14.17 -11.82 -11.64
C PHE A 166 15.70 -11.87 -11.64
N GLU A 167 16.33 -12.38 -10.57
CA GLU A 167 17.80 -12.48 -10.49
C GLU A 167 18.39 -13.44 -11.54
N ILE A 168 17.66 -14.50 -11.88
CA ILE A 168 18.02 -15.43 -12.95
C ILE A 168 17.95 -14.72 -14.31
N GLU A 169 16.88 -13.95 -14.56
CA GLU A 169 16.69 -13.20 -15.82
C GLU A 169 17.69 -12.05 -15.97
N SER A 170 17.97 -11.31 -14.89
CA SER A 170 18.92 -10.20 -14.88
C SER A 170 20.38 -10.67 -14.93
N GLY A 171 20.65 -11.91 -14.50
CA GLY A 171 22.00 -12.45 -14.33
C GLY A 171 22.76 -11.82 -13.15
N THR A 172 22.07 -11.08 -12.28
CA THR A 172 22.64 -10.36 -11.14
C THR A 172 21.83 -10.61 -9.87
N GLN A 173 22.50 -10.98 -8.79
CA GLN A 173 21.87 -11.08 -7.47
C GLN A 173 21.63 -9.69 -6.89
N ASN A 174 20.45 -9.47 -6.31
CA ASN A 174 20.08 -8.21 -5.68
C ASN A 174 20.03 -8.36 -4.16
N SER A 175 21.21 -8.34 -3.54
CA SER A 175 21.35 -8.47 -2.08
C SER A 175 20.58 -7.38 -1.33
N LEU A 176 20.56 -6.15 -1.85
CA LEU A 176 19.87 -5.03 -1.24
C LEU A 176 18.35 -5.23 -1.22
N LEU A 177 17.75 -5.69 -2.32
CA LEU A 177 16.32 -6.01 -2.34
C LEU A 177 15.98 -7.11 -1.34
N ARG A 178 16.85 -8.14 -1.22
CA ARG A 178 16.67 -9.22 -0.24
C ARG A 178 16.77 -8.73 1.20
N GLU A 179 17.71 -7.84 1.50
CA GLU A 179 17.83 -7.21 2.82
C GLU A 179 16.58 -6.38 3.15
N MET A 180 16.07 -5.59 2.19
CA MET A 180 14.85 -4.80 2.37
C MET A 180 13.63 -5.70 2.63
N LEU A 181 13.51 -6.84 1.93
CA LEU A 181 12.42 -7.78 2.11
C LEU A 181 12.50 -8.51 3.45
N CYS A 182 13.70 -8.82 3.94
CA CYS A 182 13.90 -9.49 5.24
C CYS A 182 13.26 -8.71 6.40
N VAL A 183 13.28 -7.37 6.35
CA VAL A 183 12.62 -6.52 7.36
C VAL A 183 11.10 -6.65 7.37
N LEU A 184 10.51 -7.10 6.25
CA LEU A 184 9.07 -7.28 6.08
C LEU A 184 8.60 -8.70 6.42
N TYR A 185 9.52 -9.62 6.69
CA TYR A 185 9.19 -11.03 6.93
C TYR A 185 8.77 -11.27 8.38
N VAL A 186 7.85 -12.23 8.60
CA VAL A 186 7.15 -12.49 9.87
C VAL A 186 7.11 -13.98 10.21
#